data_AF-A0A497DFT9-F1
#
_entry.id   AF-A0A497DFT9-F1
#
_cell.length_a   1.000
_cell.length_b   1.000
_cell.length_c   1.000
_cell.angle_alpha   90.00
_cell.angle_beta   90.00
_cell.angle_gamma   90.00
#
_symmetry.space_group_name_H-M   'P 1'
#
loop_
_entity.id
_entity.type
_entity.pdbx_description
1 polymer ?
#
loop_
_entity_poly.entity_id
_entity_poly.type
_entity_poly.pdbx_seq_one_letter_code
_entity_poly.pdbx_strand_id
1 'polypeptide(L)'
;MSSKNPVSFSLHLRIPGWCSNPELKINGEKASFEVEEGMVVLDRTWQEGDLVELQLPMKVSLNRWVENSVSVERGPLVYALKIREEWSAVESDDIWGDFNEVRPLDPWNIGLLEAAVLDPETGFEFVTNGEEGDSDADQQEGQIYPWTLENAPVALRTKGRIIPDWKLNREMAGPLPHSLPLKHLMDDPPREITLIPYGCSTLRITEFPVVR
;
A
#
# COMPACT_ATOMS: atom_id res chain seq x y z
N MET A 1 22.72 -1.04 22.83
CA MET A 1 23.31 -0.78 24.16
C MET A 1 24.03 -2.05 24.59
N SER A 2 25.28 -2.01 25.01
CA SER A 2 25.97 -3.18 25.59
C SER A 2 26.17 -2.94 27.08
N SER A 3 25.65 -3.84 27.91
CA SER A 3 25.87 -3.90 29.34
C SER A 3 26.67 -5.15 29.64
N LYS A 4 27.80 -5.00 30.34
CA LYS A 4 28.66 -6.13 30.74
C LYS A 4 28.02 -7.05 31.79
N ASN A 5 26.96 -6.59 32.46
CA ASN A 5 26.25 -7.35 33.49
C ASN A 5 24.78 -7.53 33.09
N PRO A 6 24.12 -8.62 33.47
CA PRO A 6 22.69 -8.81 33.23
C PRO A 6 21.85 -7.67 33.83
N VAL A 7 20.85 -7.18 33.10
CA VAL A 7 19.99 -6.05 33.53
C VAL A 7 18.52 -6.45 33.42
N SER A 8 17.75 -6.19 34.47
CA SER A 8 16.30 -6.43 34.48
C SER A 8 15.54 -5.19 34.01
N PHE A 9 14.74 -5.35 32.96
CA PHE A 9 13.80 -4.33 32.49
C PHE A 9 12.74 -4.95 31.56
N SER A 10 11.62 -4.23 31.43
CA SER A 10 10.51 -4.57 30.55
C SER A 10 10.76 -4.13 29.12
N LEU A 11 10.66 -5.04 28.14
CA LEU A 11 10.65 -4.69 26.72
C LEU A 11 9.20 -4.71 26.21
N HIS A 12 8.70 -3.57 25.75
CA HIS A 12 7.35 -3.42 25.24
C HIS A 12 7.35 -3.47 23.71
N LEU A 13 6.63 -4.42 23.13
CA LEU A 13 6.53 -4.63 21.69
C LEU A 13 5.09 -4.43 21.23
N ARG A 14 4.86 -3.50 20.29
CA ARG A 14 3.52 -3.29 19.73
C ARG A 14 3.16 -4.40 18.75
N ILE A 15 1.99 -4.97 18.91
CA ILE A 15 1.34 -5.83 17.94
C ILE A 15 0.34 -4.96 17.15
N PRO A 16 0.64 -4.63 15.88
CA PRO A 16 -0.26 -3.80 15.09
C PRO A 16 -1.60 -4.51 14.84
N GLY A 17 -2.71 -3.75 14.85
CA GLY A 17 -4.05 -4.32 14.65
C GLY A 17 -4.28 -5.02 13.31
N TRP A 18 -3.44 -4.76 12.29
CA TRP A 18 -3.47 -5.46 11.00
C TRP A 18 -2.85 -6.87 11.06
N CYS A 19 -2.08 -7.19 12.11
CA CYS A 19 -1.35 -8.45 12.22
C CYS A 19 -2.20 -9.51 12.94
N SER A 20 -2.65 -10.53 12.22
CA SER A 20 -3.49 -11.60 12.78
C SER A 20 -2.71 -12.66 13.56
N ASN A 21 -1.53 -13.06 13.06
CA ASN A 21 -0.75 -14.17 13.61
C ASN A 21 0.71 -13.75 13.89
N PRO A 22 0.97 -12.89 14.89
CA PRO A 22 2.33 -12.56 15.27
C PRO A 22 3.06 -13.77 15.85
N GLU A 23 4.36 -13.88 15.59
CA GLU A 23 5.23 -14.90 16.22
C GLU A 23 6.39 -14.22 16.94
N LEU A 24 6.67 -14.69 18.15
CA LEU A 24 7.78 -14.20 18.96
C LEU A 24 8.77 -15.34 19.23
N LYS A 25 10.05 -15.07 19.03
CA LYS A 25 11.15 -15.93 19.45
C LYS A 25 12.12 -15.16 20.33
N ILE A 26 12.69 -15.85 21.31
CA ILE A 26 13.75 -15.34 22.15
C ILE A 26 14.88 -16.36 22.08
N ASN A 27 16.05 -15.92 21.59
CA ASN A 27 17.22 -16.78 21.37
C ASN A 27 16.91 -18.00 20.50
N GLY A 28 16.11 -17.80 19.44
CA GLY A 28 15.70 -18.83 18.49
C GLY A 28 14.57 -19.75 18.97
N GLU A 29 14.18 -19.70 20.24
CA GLU A 29 13.09 -20.50 20.79
C GLU A 29 11.76 -19.75 20.74
N LYS A 30 10.69 -20.44 20.32
CA LYS A 30 9.34 -19.86 20.28
C LYS A 30 8.88 -19.51 21.69
N ALA A 31 8.51 -18.24 21.90
CA ALA A 31 8.03 -17.73 23.16
C ALA A 31 6.50 -17.61 23.14
N SER A 32 5.85 -18.04 24.22
CA SER A 32 4.45 -17.69 24.48
C SER A 32 4.38 -16.25 24.98
N PHE A 33 3.34 -15.53 24.59
CA PHE A 33 3.09 -14.15 25.00
C PHE A 33 1.58 -13.89 25.05
N GLU A 34 1.21 -12.86 25.80
CA GLU A 34 -0.13 -12.31 25.84
C GLU A 34 -0.10 -10.89 25.24
N VAL A 35 -1.17 -10.53 24.54
CA VAL A 35 -1.31 -9.19 23.96
C VAL A 35 -2.36 -8.44 24.77
N GLU A 36 -1.91 -7.43 25.52
CA GLU A 36 -2.78 -6.54 26.28
C GLU A 36 -2.76 -5.16 25.63
N GLU A 37 -3.93 -4.63 25.28
CA GLU A 37 -4.08 -3.32 24.62
C GLU A 37 -3.18 -3.12 23.38
N GLY A 38 -2.91 -4.21 22.65
CA GLY A 38 -2.05 -4.20 21.46
C GLY A 38 -0.54 -4.22 21.76
N MET A 39 -0.14 -4.53 23.00
CA MET A 39 1.25 -4.61 23.44
C MET A 39 1.58 -5.99 24.00
N VAL A 40 2.79 -6.46 23.72
CA VAL A 40 3.44 -7.58 24.41
C VAL A 40 4.50 -7.00 25.34
N VAL A 41 4.47 -7.40 26.61
CA VAL A 41 5.44 -6.99 27.61
C VAL A 41 6.34 -8.17 27.96
N LEU A 42 7.64 -8.02 27.75
CA LEU A 42 8.65 -9.02 28.11
C LEU A 42 9.42 -8.53 29.34
N ASP A 43 9.00 -8.98 30.52
CA ASP A 43 9.65 -8.70 31.79
C ASP A 43 10.75 -9.72 32.08
N ARG A 44 12.01 -9.36 31.81
CA ARG A 44 13.14 -10.29 31.85
C ARG A 44 14.41 -9.64 32.38
N THR A 45 15.32 -10.48 32.85
CA THR A 45 16.74 -10.11 33.01
C THR A 45 17.47 -10.42 31.72
N TRP A 46 17.89 -9.38 31.01
CA TRP A 46 18.55 -9.46 29.72
C TRP A 46 20.06 -9.57 29.88
N GLN A 47 20.68 -10.36 29.01
CA GLN A 47 22.13 -10.53 28.92
C GLN A 47 22.64 -10.05 27.58
N GLU A 48 23.93 -9.72 27.53
CA GLU A 48 24.58 -9.40 26.26
C GLU A 48 24.45 -10.58 25.29
N GLY A 49 23.90 -10.30 24.09
CA GLY A 49 23.68 -11.30 23.05
C GLY A 49 22.26 -11.87 22.99
N ASP A 50 21.36 -11.54 23.93
CA ASP A 50 19.95 -11.93 23.80
C ASP A 50 19.34 -11.33 22.51
N LEU A 51 18.64 -12.18 21.75
CA LEU A 51 17.97 -11.82 20.51
C LEU A 51 16.46 -12.02 20.66
N VAL A 52 15.69 -10.96 20.38
CA VAL A 52 14.23 -11.01 20.31
C VAL A 52 13.82 -10.85 18.85
N GLU A 53 13.12 -11.84 18.32
CA GLU A 53 12.61 -11.83 16.95
C GLU A 53 11.08 -11.77 16.99
N LEU A 54 10.51 -10.69 16.46
CA LEU A 54 9.07 -10.52 16.29
C LEU A 54 8.74 -10.57 14.80
N GLN A 55 8.06 -11.63 14.38
CA GLN A 55 7.55 -11.77 13.03
C GLN A 55 6.10 -11.29 12.98
N LEU A 56 5.82 -10.35 12.07
CA LEU A 56 4.50 -9.76 11.86
C LEU A 56 4.07 -10.04 10.41
N PRO A 57 3.35 -11.15 10.14
CA PRO A 57 2.93 -11.50 8.79
C PRO A 57 2.04 -10.40 8.16
N MET A 58 2.50 -9.85 7.03
CA MET A 58 1.78 -8.83 6.28
C MET A 58 0.98 -9.46 5.13
N LYS A 59 -0.32 -9.61 5.35
CA LYS A 59 -1.29 -10.07 4.35
C LYS A 59 -1.94 -8.91 3.62
N VAL A 60 -2.47 -9.16 2.43
CA VAL A 60 -3.33 -8.19 1.75
C VAL A 60 -4.68 -8.15 2.48
N SER A 61 -5.08 -6.96 2.91
CA SER A 61 -6.35 -6.70 3.56
C SER A 61 -7.13 -5.67 2.77
N LEU A 62 -8.46 -5.82 2.75
CA LEU A 62 -9.37 -4.95 2.03
C LEU A 62 -10.32 -4.27 2.99
N ASN A 63 -10.51 -2.96 2.84
CA ASN A 63 -11.47 -2.19 3.64
C ASN A 63 -12.56 -1.60 2.74
N ARG A 64 -13.81 -1.64 3.22
CA ARG A 64 -14.96 -1.06 2.52
C ARG A 64 -15.17 0.39 2.95
N TRP A 65 -15.39 1.25 1.96
CA TRP A 65 -15.61 2.67 2.16
C TRP A 65 -16.94 3.12 1.53
N VAL A 66 -17.09 4.42 1.30
CA VAL A 66 -18.29 5.01 0.71
C VAL A 66 -18.61 4.35 -0.64
N GLU A 67 -19.88 4.26 -1.00
CA GLU A 67 -20.29 3.63 -2.27
C GLU A 67 -19.84 2.15 -2.40
N ASN A 68 -19.60 1.49 -1.26
CA ASN A 68 -19.06 0.13 -1.16
C ASN A 68 -17.71 -0.06 -1.89
N SER A 69 -16.95 1.01 -2.10
CA SER A 69 -15.62 0.97 -2.68
C SER A 69 -14.66 0.16 -1.80
N VAL A 70 -13.52 -0.23 -2.38
CA VAL A 70 -12.50 -1.05 -1.72
C VAL A 70 -11.19 -0.28 -1.68
N SER A 71 -10.59 -0.18 -0.49
CA SER A 71 -9.18 0.17 -0.30
C SER A 71 -8.35 -1.11 -0.15
N VAL A 72 -7.15 -1.11 -0.73
CA VAL A 72 -6.21 -2.23 -0.68
C VAL A 72 -5.03 -1.88 0.23
N GLU A 73 -4.78 -2.73 1.21
CA GLU A 73 -3.76 -2.53 2.23
C GLU A 73 -2.88 -3.78 2.36
N ARG A 74 -1.62 -3.61 2.77
CA ARG A 74 -0.75 -4.71 3.18
C ARG A 74 0.13 -4.29 4.34
N GLY A 75 -0.14 -4.85 5.51
CA GLY A 75 0.49 -4.41 6.75
C GLY A 75 0.12 -2.94 7.06
N PRO A 76 1.08 -2.05 7.34
CA PRO A 76 0.80 -0.63 7.59
C PRO A 76 0.62 0.21 6.32
N LEU A 77 0.73 -0.39 5.13
CA LEU A 77 0.74 0.34 3.86
C LEU A 77 -0.63 0.32 3.20
N VAL A 78 -1.15 1.51 2.90
CA VAL A 78 -2.28 1.72 1.98
C VAL A 78 -1.71 1.85 0.57
N TYR A 79 -2.38 1.24 -0.42
CA TYR A 79 -1.95 1.26 -1.81
C TYR A 79 -2.85 2.18 -2.67
N ALA A 80 -2.24 2.82 -3.65
CA ALA A 80 -2.88 3.65 -4.66
C ALA A 80 -2.55 3.12 -6.06
N LEU A 81 -3.42 3.40 -7.03
CA LEU A 81 -3.14 3.09 -8.44
C LEU A 81 -1.87 3.80 -8.91
N LYS A 82 -0.94 3.06 -9.51
CA LYS A 82 0.22 3.65 -10.18
C LYS A 82 -0.25 4.30 -11.48
N ILE A 83 -0.16 5.62 -11.55
CA ILE A 83 -0.60 6.45 -12.69
C ILE A 83 0.61 7.30 -13.08
N ARG A 84 0.99 7.29 -14.36
CA ARG A 84 2.00 8.22 -14.87
C ARG A 84 1.47 9.64 -14.85
N GLU A 85 2.35 10.56 -14.51
CA GLU A 85 2.00 11.95 -14.24
C GLU A 85 2.61 12.87 -15.31
N GLU A 86 1.81 13.82 -15.77
CA GLU A 86 2.29 14.97 -16.55
C GLU A 86 2.22 16.22 -15.66
N TRP A 87 3.34 16.91 -15.52
CA TRP A 87 3.48 18.10 -14.70
C TRP A 87 3.58 19.34 -15.59
N SER A 88 2.75 20.35 -15.33
CA SER A 88 2.77 21.61 -16.06
C SER A 88 2.67 22.80 -15.10
N ALA A 89 3.51 23.80 -15.30
CA ALA A 89 3.40 25.08 -14.60
C ALA A 89 2.20 25.86 -15.13
N VAL A 90 1.41 26.42 -14.22
CA VAL A 90 0.26 27.26 -14.49
C VAL A 90 0.50 28.62 -13.86
N GLU A 91 0.59 29.65 -14.70
CA GLU A 91 0.65 31.04 -14.26
C GLU A 91 -0.73 31.46 -13.75
N SER A 92 -0.79 32.09 -12.58
CA SER A 92 -2.03 32.53 -11.96
C SER A 92 -1.94 33.98 -11.50
N ASP A 93 -2.92 34.79 -11.94
CA ASP A 93 -3.06 36.19 -11.52
C ASP A 93 -3.78 36.34 -10.16
N ASP A 94 -4.08 35.23 -9.47
CA ASP A 94 -4.72 35.26 -8.16
C ASP A 94 -3.74 35.48 -7.01
N ILE A 95 -4.26 35.56 -5.79
CA ILE A 95 -3.44 35.82 -4.59
C ILE A 95 -2.49 34.68 -4.22
N TRP A 96 -2.65 33.50 -4.82
CA TRP A 96 -1.87 32.31 -4.51
C TRP A 96 -0.68 32.14 -5.45
N GLY A 97 -0.70 32.83 -6.60
CA GLY A 97 0.39 32.84 -7.58
C GLY A 97 0.52 31.51 -8.33
N ASP A 98 1.61 31.40 -9.07
CA ASP A 98 1.87 30.26 -9.95
C ASP A 98 1.88 28.93 -9.19
N PHE A 99 1.33 27.89 -9.83
CA PHE A 99 1.27 26.55 -9.26
C PHE A 99 1.63 25.50 -10.31
N ASN A 100 1.94 24.28 -9.84
CA ASN A 100 2.12 23.13 -10.72
C ASN A 100 0.82 22.32 -10.75
N GLU A 101 0.29 22.09 -11.95
CA GLU A 101 -0.78 21.16 -12.21
C GLU A 101 -0.20 19.78 -12.53
N VAL A 102 -0.86 18.73 -12.04
CA VAL A 102 -0.50 17.33 -12.31
C VAL A 102 -1.68 16.63 -12.95
N ARG A 103 -1.50 16.07 -14.14
CA ARG A 103 -2.54 15.37 -14.89
C ARG A 103 -2.19 13.89 -15.11
N PRO A 104 -3.19 12.99 -15.10
CA PRO A 104 -2.96 11.57 -15.32
C PRO A 104 -2.71 11.29 -16.81
N LEU A 105 -1.63 10.56 -17.10
CA LEU A 105 -1.34 10.02 -18.44
C LEU A 105 -1.93 8.62 -18.65
N ASP A 106 -2.33 7.94 -17.58
CA ASP A 106 -2.95 6.62 -17.60
C ASP A 106 -4.41 6.67 -17.13
N PRO A 107 -5.25 5.67 -17.47
CA PRO A 107 -6.62 5.58 -16.97
C PRO A 107 -6.67 5.49 -15.45
N TRP A 108 -7.28 6.47 -14.81
CA TRP A 108 -7.48 6.53 -13.35
C TRP A 108 -8.81 5.91 -12.91
N ASN A 109 -9.78 5.84 -13.82
CA ASN A 109 -11.15 5.38 -13.61
C ASN A 109 -11.25 3.85 -13.64
N ILE A 110 -10.53 3.20 -12.75
CA ILE A 110 -10.42 1.74 -12.67
C ILE A 110 -11.28 1.17 -11.54
N GLY A 111 -11.98 0.08 -11.83
CA GLY A 111 -12.60 -0.79 -10.82
C GLY A 111 -11.84 -2.11 -10.66
N LEU A 112 -11.79 -2.63 -9.43
CA LEU A 112 -11.17 -3.91 -9.09
C LEU A 112 -12.11 -5.07 -9.43
N LEU A 113 -11.55 -6.18 -9.90
CA LEU A 113 -12.33 -7.39 -10.17
C LEU A 113 -12.89 -8.00 -8.88
N GLU A 114 -14.18 -8.37 -8.90
CA GLU A 114 -14.85 -9.04 -7.77
C GLU A 114 -14.10 -10.30 -7.34
N ALA A 115 -13.56 -11.07 -8.29
CA ALA A 115 -12.76 -12.25 -8.00
C ALA A 115 -11.52 -11.94 -7.14
N ALA A 116 -10.80 -10.84 -7.44
CA ALA A 116 -9.63 -10.43 -6.65
C ALA A 116 -10.03 -9.91 -5.26
N VAL A 117 -11.23 -9.34 -5.14
CA VAL A 117 -11.77 -8.86 -3.86
C VAL A 117 -12.27 -10.01 -2.98
N LEU A 118 -12.80 -11.08 -3.57
CA LEU A 118 -13.28 -12.27 -2.86
C LEU A 118 -12.12 -13.14 -2.34
N ASP A 119 -11.00 -13.17 -3.05
CA ASP A 119 -9.79 -13.87 -2.62
C ASP A 119 -8.55 -12.97 -2.77
N PRO A 120 -8.28 -12.07 -1.79
CA PRO A 120 -7.20 -11.09 -1.89
C PRO A 120 -5.79 -11.69 -1.92
N GLU A 121 -5.60 -12.88 -1.35
CA GLU A 121 -4.30 -13.54 -1.30
C GLU A 121 -3.85 -14.02 -2.69
N THR A 122 -4.79 -14.42 -3.55
CA THR A 122 -4.49 -14.82 -4.94
C THR A 122 -4.81 -13.71 -5.95
N GLY A 123 -5.70 -12.80 -5.60
CA GLY A 123 -6.13 -11.67 -6.42
C GLY A 123 -5.09 -10.55 -6.53
N PHE A 124 -4.14 -10.48 -5.60
CA PHE A 124 -3.08 -9.47 -5.58
C PHE A 124 -1.71 -10.14 -5.44
N GLU A 125 -0.89 -9.97 -6.47
CA GLU A 125 0.49 -10.43 -6.46
C GLU A 125 1.38 -9.37 -5.82
N PHE A 126 2.06 -9.73 -4.73
CA PHE A 126 3.03 -8.85 -4.08
C PHE A 126 4.38 -8.91 -4.79
N VAL A 127 4.89 -7.75 -5.18
CA VAL A 127 6.16 -7.60 -5.90
C VAL A 127 7.08 -6.68 -5.11
N THR A 128 8.36 -7.02 -5.02
CA THR A 128 9.41 -6.18 -4.46
C THR A 128 10.30 -5.66 -5.59
N ASN A 129 10.41 -4.34 -5.73
CA ASN A 129 11.34 -3.73 -6.68
C ASN A 129 12.74 -3.78 -6.04
N GLY A 130 13.60 -4.64 -6.59
CA GLY A 130 14.92 -4.98 -6.04
C GLY A 130 15.49 -6.32 -6.52
N GLU A 131 14.69 -7.19 -7.14
CA GLU A 131 15.14 -8.46 -7.72
C GLU A 131 14.94 -8.59 -9.24
N GLU A 132 14.07 -7.80 -9.86
CA GLU A 132 13.93 -7.72 -11.32
C GLU A 132 14.01 -6.27 -11.77
N GLY A 133 15.08 -5.96 -12.51
CA GLY A 133 15.42 -4.62 -12.96
C GLY A 133 14.45 -4.05 -13.98
N ASP A 134 14.13 -2.78 -13.80
CA ASP A 134 14.00 -1.87 -14.94
C ASP A 134 15.17 -0.90 -14.82
N SER A 135 16.28 -1.29 -15.46
CA SER A 135 17.58 -0.61 -15.42
C SER A 135 17.64 0.60 -16.36
N ASP A 136 16.52 1.32 -16.53
CA ASP A 136 16.42 2.50 -17.40
C ASP A 136 16.18 3.80 -16.62
N ALA A 137 16.25 3.75 -15.29
CA ALA A 137 16.43 4.96 -14.48
C ALA A 137 17.90 5.39 -14.60
N ASP A 138 18.11 6.46 -15.37
CA ASP A 138 19.34 7.22 -15.55
C ASP A 138 20.28 7.11 -14.34
N GLN A 139 21.38 6.36 -14.51
CA GLN A 139 22.37 6.06 -13.47
C GLN A 139 23.23 7.30 -13.16
N GLN A 140 22.61 8.37 -12.69
CA GLN A 140 23.35 9.40 -11.97
C GLN A 140 23.69 8.87 -10.59
N GLU A 141 24.93 9.12 -10.17
CA GLU A 141 25.61 8.73 -8.92
C GLU A 141 24.95 9.33 -7.65
N GLY A 142 23.62 9.37 -7.60
CA GLY A 142 22.78 9.94 -6.57
C GLY A 142 21.88 8.87 -5.94
N GLN A 143 21.68 9.00 -4.64
CA GLN A 143 20.83 8.15 -3.82
C GLN A 143 19.45 7.92 -4.47
N ILE A 144 19.13 6.68 -4.85
CA ILE A 144 17.81 6.30 -5.37
C ILE A 144 16.78 6.62 -4.29
N TYR A 145 15.84 7.53 -4.59
CA TYR A 145 14.79 7.91 -3.66
C TYR A 145 13.60 6.94 -3.78
N PRO A 146 13.34 6.09 -2.76
CA PRO A 146 12.42 4.96 -2.88
C PRO A 146 10.94 5.37 -2.85
N TRP A 147 10.61 6.62 -2.53
CA TRP A 147 9.22 7.08 -2.39
C TRP A 147 8.75 7.85 -3.64
N THR A 148 9.02 7.28 -4.81
CA THR A 148 8.63 7.81 -6.13
C THR A 148 7.79 6.80 -6.89
N LEU A 149 7.11 7.23 -7.96
CA LEU A 149 6.35 6.33 -8.85
C LEU A 149 7.25 5.23 -9.44
N GLU A 150 8.47 5.60 -9.80
CA GLU A 150 9.46 4.76 -10.48
C GLU A 150 10.10 3.80 -9.49
N ASN A 151 10.51 4.28 -8.31
CA ASN A 151 11.34 3.53 -7.37
C ASN A 151 10.56 2.99 -6.15
N ALA A 152 9.23 2.95 -6.20
CA ALA A 152 8.41 2.36 -5.14
C ALA A 152 8.96 0.96 -4.79
N PRO A 153 9.38 0.68 -3.54
CA PRO A 153 10.13 -0.53 -3.21
C PRO A 153 9.26 -1.79 -3.23
N VAL A 154 7.95 -1.61 -3.17
CA VAL A 154 6.96 -2.68 -3.18
C VAL A 154 5.77 -2.27 -4.03
N ALA A 155 5.08 -3.26 -4.59
CA ALA A 155 3.86 -3.08 -5.37
C ALA A 155 2.91 -4.27 -5.19
N LEU A 156 1.64 -4.05 -5.54
CA LEU A 156 0.66 -5.11 -5.73
C LEU A 156 0.22 -5.10 -7.19
N ARG A 157 0.43 -6.19 -7.92
CA ARG A 157 -0.13 -6.37 -9.26
C ARG A 157 -1.48 -7.06 -9.14
N THR A 158 -2.45 -6.58 -9.89
CA THR A 158 -3.79 -7.17 -9.96
C THR A 158 -4.42 -6.85 -11.30
N LYS A 159 -5.69 -7.20 -11.47
CA LYS A 159 -6.47 -6.88 -12.66
C LYS A 159 -7.64 -5.98 -12.32
N GLY A 160 -7.94 -5.06 -13.22
CA GLY A 160 -9.08 -4.15 -13.13
C GLY A 160 -9.72 -3.91 -14.49
N ARG A 161 -10.88 -3.25 -14.48
CA ARG A 161 -11.53 -2.75 -15.70
C ARG A 161 -11.69 -1.24 -15.63
N ILE A 162 -11.61 -0.57 -16.76
CA ILE A 162 -11.95 0.85 -16.87
C ILE A 162 -13.47 0.98 -16.71
N ILE A 163 -13.92 2.00 -15.99
CA ILE A 163 -15.33 2.37 -15.83
C ILE A 163 -15.56 3.62 -16.70
N PRO A 164 -16.05 3.50 -17.94
CA PRO A 164 -16.14 4.62 -18.89
C PRO A 164 -17.07 5.75 -18.42
N ASP A 165 -18.06 5.42 -17.58
CA ASP A 165 -19.01 6.38 -17.02
C ASP A 165 -18.43 7.17 -15.83
N TRP A 166 -17.34 6.70 -15.23
CA TRP A 166 -16.63 7.45 -14.20
C TRP A 166 -15.67 8.44 -14.87
N LYS A 167 -16.16 9.67 -15.02
CA LYS A 167 -15.50 10.75 -15.78
C LYS A 167 -15.10 11.90 -14.85
N LEU A 168 -14.30 12.82 -15.37
CA LEU A 168 -14.01 14.07 -14.67
C LEU A 168 -15.26 14.92 -14.51
N ASN A 169 -15.36 15.62 -13.38
CA ASN A 169 -16.36 16.62 -13.09
C ASN A 169 -15.63 17.86 -12.55
N ARG A 170 -15.68 18.98 -13.28
CA ARG A 170 -14.97 20.22 -12.94
C ARG A 170 -13.47 19.99 -12.68
N GLU A 171 -12.80 19.34 -13.63
CA GLU A 171 -11.35 19.00 -13.56
C GLU A 171 -10.95 18.08 -12.38
N MET A 172 -11.91 17.52 -11.64
CA MET A 172 -11.68 16.56 -10.57
C MET A 172 -12.26 15.20 -10.93
N ALA A 173 -11.84 14.14 -10.22
CA ALA A 173 -12.54 12.86 -10.31
C ALA A 173 -14.04 13.06 -10.02
N GLY A 174 -14.89 12.55 -10.91
CA GLY A 174 -16.32 12.58 -10.70
C GLY A 174 -16.74 11.74 -9.49
N PRO A 175 -18.02 11.81 -9.10
CA PRO A 175 -18.55 11.03 -7.99
C PRO A 175 -18.19 9.54 -8.11
N LEU A 176 -17.75 8.95 -7.00
CA LEU A 176 -17.36 7.55 -6.95
C LEU A 176 -18.55 6.66 -7.34
N PRO A 177 -18.41 5.76 -8.33
CA PRO A 177 -19.47 4.83 -8.68
C PRO A 177 -19.73 3.84 -7.53
N HIS A 178 -21.01 3.59 -7.24
CA HIS A 178 -21.37 2.48 -6.35
C HIS A 178 -20.87 1.14 -6.89
N SER A 179 -20.29 0.33 -6.02
CA SER A 179 -19.87 -1.06 -6.30
C SER A 179 -21.07 -1.99 -6.50
N LEU A 180 -21.84 -1.75 -7.55
CA LEU A 180 -22.82 -2.69 -8.09
C LEU A 180 -22.14 -3.53 -9.18
N PRO A 181 -22.65 -4.74 -9.48
CA PRO A 181 -22.23 -5.46 -10.68
C PRO A 181 -22.52 -4.59 -11.91
N LEU A 182 -21.50 -3.89 -12.41
CA LEU A 182 -21.54 -3.12 -13.64
C LEU A 182 -21.57 -4.10 -14.82
N LYS A 183 -22.71 -4.77 -15.01
CA LYS A 183 -22.89 -5.86 -15.97
C LYS A 183 -22.49 -5.48 -17.40
N HIS A 184 -22.60 -4.20 -17.74
CA HIS A 184 -22.19 -3.68 -19.05
C HIS A 184 -20.67 -3.72 -19.28
N LEU A 185 -19.86 -3.87 -18.22
CA LEU A 185 -18.40 -4.01 -18.30
C LEU A 185 -17.95 -5.47 -18.35
N MET A 186 -18.86 -6.45 -18.26
CA MET A 186 -18.49 -7.87 -18.19
C MET A 186 -17.77 -8.37 -19.46
N ASP A 187 -18.03 -7.73 -20.60
CA ASP A 187 -17.42 -8.07 -21.88
C ASP A 187 -16.08 -7.34 -22.12
N ASP A 188 -15.75 -6.31 -21.32
CA ASP A 188 -14.52 -5.53 -21.48
C ASP A 188 -13.31 -6.23 -20.86
N PRO A 189 -12.32 -6.70 -21.63
CA PRO A 189 -11.25 -7.53 -21.10
C PRO A 189 -10.51 -6.83 -19.94
N PRO A 190 -10.29 -7.54 -18.81
CA PRO A 190 -9.57 -6.98 -17.68
C PRO A 190 -8.11 -6.67 -18.07
N ARG A 191 -7.58 -5.61 -17.49
CA ARG A 191 -6.21 -5.14 -17.71
C ARG A 191 -5.40 -5.31 -16.44
N GLU A 192 -4.12 -5.62 -16.61
CA GLU A 192 -3.19 -5.58 -15.50
C GLU A 192 -3.02 -4.14 -15.03
N ILE A 193 -3.05 -3.97 -13.72
CA ILE A 193 -2.79 -2.70 -13.04
C ILE A 193 -1.79 -2.94 -11.93
N THR A 194 -1.01 -1.91 -11.64
CA THR A 194 -0.07 -1.92 -10.52
C THR A 194 -0.56 -0.93 -9.47
N LEU A 195 -0.60 -1.37 -8.22
CA LEU A 195 -0.80 -0.51 -7.06
C LEU A 195 0.53 -0.34 -6.34
N ILE A 196 0.84 0.88 -5.94
CA ILE A 196 2.06 1.23 -5.17
C ILE A 196 1.66 1.86 -3.84
N PRO A 197 2.54 1.89 -2.83
CA PRO A 197 2.24 2.57 -1.57
C PRO A 197 1.79 4.01 -1.83
N TYR A 198 0.73 4.43 -1.16
CA TYR A 198 0.11 5.74 -1.29
C TYR A 198 1.12 6.90 -1.30
N GLY A 199 2.13 6.82 -0.43
CA GLY A 199 3.19 7.83 -0.30
C GLY A 199 4.13 7.94 -1.50
N CYS A 200 4.07 7.03 -2.47
CA CYS A 200 4.85 7.06 -3.71
C CYS A 200 4.10 7.73 -4.88
N SER A 201 2.87 8.24 -4.64
CA SER A 201 2.00 8.82 -5.68
C SER A 201 1.58 10.26 -5.36
N THR A 202 1.47 11.09 -6.39
CA THR A 202 0.87 12.43 -6.30
C THR A 202 -0.62 12.34 -6.58
N LEU A 203 -0.98 11.71 -7.70
CA LEU A 203 -2.37 11.39 -8.04
C LEU A 203 -2.83 10.12 -7.32
N ARG A 204 -3.88 10.23 -6.51
CA ARG A 204 -4.25 9.17 -5.56
C ARG A 204 -5.65 8.63 -5.83
N ILE A 205 -5.68 7.46 -6.44
CA ILE A 205 -6.86 6.59 -6.46
C ILE A 205 -6.59 5.45 -5.50
N THR A 206 -7.22 5.49 -4.32
CA THR A 206 -7.11 4.48 -3.25
C THR A 206 -8.40 3.72 -3.01
N GLU A 207 -9.52 4.27 -3.47
CA GLU A 207 -10.84 3.68 -3.32
C GLU A 207 -11.35 3.26 -4.69
N PHE A 208 -11.49 1.95 -4.87
CA PHE A 208 -11.85 1.35 -6.15
C PHE A 208 -13.28 0.81 -6.08
N PRO A 209 -14.15 1.14 -7.05
CA PRO A 209 -15.38 0.39 -7.24
C PRO A 209 -15.09 -1.07 -7.58
N VAL A 210 -15.97 -1.99 -7.19
CA VAL A 210 -15.84 -3.41 -7.54
C VAL A 210 -16.67 -3.74 -8.77
N VAL A 211 -16.06 -4.41 -9.74
CA VAL A 211 -16.65 -4.77 -11.05
C VAL A 211 -16.58 -6.28 -11.29
N ARG A 212 -17.51 -6.81 -12.09
CA ARG A 212 -17.55 -8.23 -12.50
C ARG A 212 -16.91 -8.43 -13.86
#